data_AF-A0A962Z185-F1
#
_entry.id   AF-A0A962Z185-F1
#
_cell.length_a   1.000
_cell.length_b   1.000
_cell.length_c   1.000
_cell.angle_alpha   90.00
_cell.angle_beta   90.00
_cell.angle_gamma   90.00
#
_symmetry.space_group_name_H-M   'P 1'
#
loop_
_entity.id
_entity.type
_entity.pdbx_description
1 polymer ?
#
loop_
_entity_poly.entity_id
_entity_poly.type
_entity_poly.pdbx_seq_one_letter_code
_entity_poly.pdbx_strand_id
1 'polypeptide(L)' 'GGGRAAGYTEAAGQAVMDAEEILIRVVLGRGDVSATVYTCDLSHEYVRINAEYRS' A
#
# COMPACT_ATOMS: atom_id res chain seq x y z
N GLY A 1 -2.29 14.88 14.93
CA GLY A 1 -1.55 13.63 15.17
C GLY A 1 -2.10 12.54 14.28
N GLY A 2 -1.27 11.57 13.89
CA GLY A 2 -1.73 10.37 13.20
C GLY A 2 -2.23 9.31 14.18
N GLY A 3 -2.96 8.32 13.69
CA GLY A 3 -3.46 7.21 14.48
C GLY A 3 -4.30 6.25 13.65
N ARG A 4 -4.49 5.04 14.15
CA ARG A 4 -5.38 4.06 13.53
C ARG A 4 -6.82 4.55 13.63
N ALA A 5 -7.64 4.27 12.61
CA ALA A 5 -9.06 4.58 12.68
C ALA A 5 -9.70 3.88 13.89
N ALA A 6 -10.60 4.56 14.60
CA ALA A 6 -11.22 4.03 15.82
C ALA A 6 -11.97 2.71 15.58
N GLY A 7 -12.54 2.52 14.38
CA GLY A 7 -13.22 1.29 13.97
C GLY A 7 -12.32 0.24 13.31
N TYR A 8 -11.00 0.42 13.29
CA TYR A 8 -10.11 -0.57 12.69
C TYR A 8 -10.14 -1.87 13.49
N THR A 9 -10.17 -2.99 12.76
CA THR A 9 -9.84 -4.33 13.26
C THR A 9 -8.81 -4.97 12.35
N GLU A 10 -7.96 -5.83 12.89
CA GLU A 10 -6.96 -6.55 12.07
C GLU A 10 -7.64 -7.39 11.00
N ALA A 11 -8.77 -8.03 11.32
CA ALA A 11 -9.52 -8.84 10.36
C ALA A 11 -10.04 -8.01 9.17
N ALA A 12 -10.55 -6.80 9.42
CA ALA A 12 -10.96 -5.90 8.35
C ALA A 12 -9.77 -5.40 7.51
N GLY A 13 -8.62 -5.16 8.16
CA GLY A 13 -7.38 -4.83 7.46
C GLY A 13 -6.93 -5.97 6.55
N GLN A 14 -6.88 -7.20 7.08
CA GLN A 14 -6.48 -8.39 6.33
C GLN A 14 -7.36 -8.62 5.10
N ALA A 15 -8.68 -8.52 5.25
CA ALA A 15 -9.60 -8.71 4.13
C ALA A 15 -9.36 -7.75 2.96
N VAL A 16 -8.89 -6.53 3.22
CA VAL A 16 -8.50 -5.58 2.17
C VAL A 16 -7.13 -5.93 1.58
N MET A 17 -6.18 -6.38 2.42
CA MET A 17 -4.83 -6.76 1.97
C MET A 17 -4.81 -8.07 1.17
N ASP A 18 -5.83 -8.92 1.30
CA ASP A 18 -5.98 -10.16 0.53
C ASP A 18 -6.50 -9.92 -0.91
N ALA A 19 -6.89 -8.69 -1.25
CA ALA A 19 -7.34 -8.33 -2.59
C ALA A 19 -6.17 -8.19 -3.58
N GLU A 20 -6.40 -8.52 -4.85
CA GLU A 20 -5.41 -8.34 -5.93
C GLU A 20 -5.06 -6.86 -6.17
N GLU A 21 -6.03 -5.97 -5.99
CA GLU A 21 -5.85 -4.52 -6.15
C GLU A 21 -6.19 -3.78 -4.85
N ILE A 22 -5.26 -2.95 -4.38
CA ILE A 22 -5.41 -2.17 -3.15
C ILE A 22 -5.42 -0.67 -3.48
N LEU A 23 -6.53 -0.01 -3.19
CA LEU A 23 -6.64 1.44 -3.32
C LEU A 23 -6.19 2.15 -2.03
N ILE A 24 -5.13 2.95 -2.11
CA ILE A 24 -4.68 3.80 -1.00
C ILE A 24 -5.11 5.25 -1.26
N ARG A 25 -5.95 5.81 -0.38
CA ARG A 25 -6.40 7.20 -0.45
C ARG A 25 -5.72 8.06 0.61
N VAL A 26 -5.00 9.09 0.17
CA VAL A 26 -4.35 10.07 1.04
C VAL A 26 -4.99 11.44 0.83
N VAL A 27 -5.48 12.05 1.91
CA VAL A 27 -6.04 13.40 1.89
C VAL A 27 -5.15 14.33 2.71
N LEU A 28 -4.49 15.28 2.03
CA LEU A 28 -3.57 16.20 2.69
C LEU A 28 -4.26 17.43 3.29
N GLY A 29 -5.48 17.75 2.85
CA GLY A 29 -6.22 18.94 3.31
C GLY A 29 -5.53 20.26 2.93
N ARG A 30 -4.85 20.32 1.77
CA ARG A 30 -4.03 21.45 1.32
C ARG A 30 -4.49 22.04 -0.02
N GLY A 31 -5.80 22.09 -0.24
CA GLY A 31 -6.43 22.56 -1.48
C GLY A 31 -6.96 21.42 -2.35
N ASP A 32 -7.27 21.72 -3.62
CA ASP A 32 -8.08 20.87 -4.49
C ASP A 32 -7.28 20.09 -5.54
N VAL A 33 -5.95 20.10 -5.44
CA VAL A 33 -5.08 19.35 -6.35
C VAL A 33 -5.06 17.87 -6.00
N SER A 34 -5.14 17.02 -7.02
CA SER A 34 -5.07 15.56 -6.89
C SER A 34 -4.04 14.96 -7.86
N ALA A 35 -3.43 13.85 -7.46
CA ALA A 35 -2.58 13.01 -8.30
C ALA A 35 -2.87 11.53 -8.01
N THR A 36 -2.67 10.68 -9.02
CA THR A 36 -2.81 9.22 -8.92
C THR A 36 -1.48 8.58 -9.29
N VAL A 37 -1.03 7.64 -8.47
CA VAL A 37 0.18 6.86 -8.71
C VAL A 37 -0.19 5.38 -8.67
N TYR A 38 0.23 4.64 -9.68
CA TYR A 38 0.12 3.18 -9.70
C TYR A 38 1.45 2.56 -9.27
N THR A 39 1.37 1.55 -8.43
CA THR A 39 2.54 0.82 -7.92
C THR A 39 2.12 -0.61 -7.59
N CYS A 40 3.08 -1.45 -7.25
CA CYS A 40 2.87 -2.83 -6.85
C CYS A 40 3.56 -3.12 -5.50
N ASP A 41 3.27 -4.28 -4.94
CA ASP A 41 3.89 -4.76 -3.72
C ASP A 41 5.39 -5.06 -3.91
N LEU A 42 6.10 -5.11 -2.80
CA LEU A 42 7.49 -5.57 -2.77
C LEU A 42 7.51 -7.05 -2.41
N SER A 43 7.57 -7.89 -3.45
CA SER A 43 7.53 -9.35 -3.28
C SER A 43 8.91 -9.97 -2.99
N HIS A 44 8.91 -11.14 -2.36
CA HIS A 44 10.12 -11.93 -2.17
C HIS A 44 10.76 -12.36 -3.51
N GLU A 45 9.92 -12.61 -4.52
CA GLU A 45 10.38 -12.96 -5.86
C GLU A 45 11.11 -11.79 -6.54
N TYR A 46 10.61 -10.57 -6.39
CA TYR A 46 11.30 -9.37 -6.87
C TYR A 46 12.71 -9.27 -6.28
N VAL A 47 12.86 -9.52 -4.97
CA VAL A 47 14.16 -9.53 -4.30
C VAL A 47 15.07 -10.62 -4.85
N ARG A 48 14.57 -11.86 -5.00
CA ARG A 48 15.36 -12.99 -5.54
C ARG A 48 15.89 -12.69 -6.94
N ILE A 49 15.01 -12.27 -7.86
CA ILE A 49 15.37 -11.98 -9.26
C ILE A 49 16.47 -10.91 -9.33
N ASN A 50 16.34 -9.83 -8.55
CA ASN A 50 17.29 -8.73 -8.59
C ASN A 50 18.59 -9.01 -7.81
N ALA A 51 18.58 -9.94 -6.85
CA ALA A 51 19.79 -10.34 -6.11
C ALA A 51 20.71 -11.22 -6.97
N GLU A 52 20.15 -12.09 -7.80
CA GLU A 52 20.89 -12.98 -8.73
C GLU A 52 21.52 -12.22 -9.90
N TYR A 53 21.02 -11.02 -10.24
CA TYR A 53 21.60 -10.19 -11.31
C TYR A 53 22.97 -9.58 -10.95
N ARG A 54 23.38 -9.63 -9.67
CA ARG A 54 24.66 -9.08 -9.19
C ARG A 54 25.63 -10.16 -8.67
N SER A 55 25.34 -11.44 -8.85
CA SER A 55 26.24 -12.56 -8.54
C SER A 55 26.99 -13.07 -9.75
#